data_AF-A0A7X2MFT7-F1
#
_entry.id   AF-A0A7X2MFT7-F1
#
_cell.length_a   1.000
_cell.length_b   1.000
_cell.length_c   1.000
_cell.angle_alpha   90.00
_cell.angle_beta   90.00
_cell.angle_gamma   90.00
#
_symmetry.space_group_name_H-M   'P 1'
#
loop_
_entity.id
_entity.type
_entity.pdbx_description
1 polymer ?
#
loop_
_entity_poly.entity_id
_entity_poly.type
_entity_poly.pdbx_seq_one_letter_code
_entity_poly.pdbx_strand_id
1 'polypeptide(L)'
;MLAVSGQTIFHVTLLASTLCLIKILIFNNFDRYKYLFMIIFLLFLFSLGRQSLDYDMYYYTIFIFGAEGIEFRKILKTFILAVSSVMTVTILSSIFNLIPNIEVGRSASPVLRYSLGALYPTDFAARVFCLILAYIALKKFILSLPEYIGIIAIIFTINLVTDTRLDTILMILILVCCILKKYLEKLIAYLGSKKINLLILLFIFINIILPYIYTPN
;
A
#
# COMPACT_ATOMS: atom_id res chain seq x y z
N MET A 1 16.39 -23.58 6.13
CA MET A 1 15.45 -22.44 6.08
C MET A 1 14.60 -22.63 4.83
N LEU A 2 13.30 -22.90 4.96
CA LEU A 2 12.40 -23.12 3.82
C LEU A 2 12.22 -21.78 3.09
N ALA A 3 13.11 -21.52 2.12
CA ALA A 3 12.89 -20.44 1.17
C ALA A 3 11.63 -20.81 0.38
N VAL A 4 10.53 -20.13 0.65
CA VAL A 4 9.36 -20.15 -0.22
C VAL A 4 9.85 -19.71 -1.59
N SER A 5 9.91 -20.65 -2.54
CA SER A 5 10.44 -20.37 -3.87
C SER A 5 9.64 -19.25 -4.54
N GLY A 6 10.28 -18.40 -5.34
CA GLY A 6 9.56 -17.40 -6.14
C GLY A 6 8.45 -18.02 -7.00
N GLN A 7 8.63 -19.29 -7.40
CA GLN A 7 7.61 -20.09 -8.10
C GLN A 7 6.35 -20.29 -7.25
N THR A 8 6.48 -20.61 -5.97
CA THR A 8 5.30 -20.78 -5.09
C THR A 8 4.50 -19.49 -4.92
N ILE A 9 5.16 -18.34 -4.77
CA ILE A 9 4.47 -17.03 -4.71
C ILE A 9 3.74 -16.78 -6.02
N PHE A 10 4.42 -17.00 -7.15
CA PHE A 10 3.82 -16.85 -8.48
C PHE A 10 2.57 -17.72 -8.67
N HIS A 11 2.63 -19.00 -8.30
CA HIS A 11 1.49 -19.91 -8.43
C HIS A 11 0.31 -19.51 -7.54
N VAL A 12 0.57 -19.06 -6.31
CA VAL A 12 -0.49 -18.56 -5.41
C VAL A 12 -1.14 -17.31 -5.98
N THR A 13 -0.35 -16.35 -6.46
CA THR A 13 -0.87 -15.12 -7.08
C THR A 13 -1.68 -15.44 -8.33
N LEU A 14 -1.19 -16.32 -9.20
CA LEU A 14 -1.89 -16.76 -10.41
C LEU A 14 -3.22 -17.45 -10.09
N LEU A 15 -3.25 -18.33 -9.09
CA LEU A 15 -4.47 -19.00 -8.66
C LEU A 15 -5.47 -17.98 -8.12
N ALA A 16 -5.04 -17.06 -7.25
CA ALA A 16 -5.89 -16.02 -6.69
C ALA A 16 -6.45 -15.08 -7.77
N SER A 17 -5.63 -14.65 -8.74
CA SER A 17 -6.08 -13.80 -9.84
C SER A 17 -7.04 -14.53 -10.77
N THR A 18 -6.83 -15.83 -11.02
CA THR A 18 -7.72 -16.64 -11.85
C THR A 18 -9.09 -16.78 -11.20
N LEU A 19 -9.15 -17.08 -9.90
CA LEU A 19 -10.40 -17.11 -9.14
C LEU A 19 -11.11 -15.74 -9.17
N CYS A 20 -10.35 -14.66 -9.08
CA CYS A 20 -10.89 -13.31 -9.17
C CYS A 20 -11.47 -13.01 -10.57
N LEU A 21 -10.80 -13.42 -11.65
CA LEU A 21 -11.32 -13.31 -13.02
C LEU A 21 -12.61 -14.10 -13.20
N ILE A 22 -12.68 -15.33 -12.68
CA ILE A 22 -13.91 -16.14 -12.70
C ILE A 22 -15.03 -15.37 -11.98
N LYS A 23 -14.75 -14.78 -10.80
CA LYS A 23 -15.72 -13.95 -10.09
C LYS A 23 -16.22 -12.79 -10.94
N ILE A 24 -15.30 -12.08 -11.62
CA ILE A 24 -15.65 -10.94 -12.47
C ILE A 24 -16.54 -11.36 -13.65
N LEU A 25 -16.25 -12.49 -14.28
CA LEU A 25 -17.01 -12.95 -15.45
C LEU A 25 -18.40 -13.48 -15.08
N ILE A 26 -18.55 -14.09 -13.90
CA ILE A 26 -19.81 -14.73 -13.49
C ILE A 26 -20.71 -13.80 -12.67
N PHE A 27 -20.13 -13.01 -11.75
CA PHE A 27 -20.88 -12.27 -10.73
C PHE A 27 -20.89 -10.76 -10.91
N ASN A 28 -20.00 -10.16 -11.72
CA ASN A 28 -20.06 -8.72 -11.96
C ASN A 28 -21.03 -8.41 -13.11
N ASN A 29 -21.83 -7.38 -12.94
CA ASN A 29 -22.72 -6.85 -13.98
C ASN A 29 -22.06 -5.68 -14.70
N PHE A 30 -20.96 -5.95 -15.42
CA PHE A 30 -20.31 -4.92 -16.23
C PHE A 30 -21.00 -4.74 -17.59
N ASP A 31 -21.12 -3.49 -18.02
CA ASP A 31 -21.49 -3.19 -19.40
C ASP A 31 -20.41 -3.70 -20.37
N ARG A 32 -20.81 -4.05 -21.60
CA ARG A 32 -19.89 -4.54 -22.65
C ARG A 32 -18.66 -3.64 -22.86
N TYR A 33 -18.83 -2.33 -22.74
CA TYR A 33 -17.73 -1.36 -22.91
C TYR A 33 -16.73 -1.40 -21.74
N LYS A 34 -17.21 -1.65 -20.52
CA LYS A 34 -16.35 -1.81 -19.34
C LYS A 34 -15.55 -3.11 -19.42
N TYR A 35 -16.17 -4.20 -19.88
CA TYR A 35 -15.45 -5.44 -20.15
C TYR A 35 -14.36 -5.26 -21.22
N LEU A 36 -14.70 -4.59 -22.33
CA LEU A 36 -13.74 -4.32 -23.39
C LEU A 36 -12.57 -3.47 -22.88
N PHE A 37 -12.85 -2.40 -22.13
CA PHE A 37 -11.83 -1.58 -21.48
C PHE A 37 -10.95 -2.39 -20.54
N MET A 38 -11.55 -3.22 -19.67
CA MET A 38 -10.81 -4.09 -18.75
C MET A 38 -9.84 -5.01 -19.51
N ILE A 39 -10.31 -5.68 -20.57
CA ILE A 39 -9.47 -6.58 -21.37
C ILE A 39 -8.31 -5.83 -22.01
N ILE A 40 -8.58 -4.71 -22.69
CA ILE A 40 -7.53 -3.90 -23.35
C ILE A 40 -6.52 -3.40 -22.32
N PHE A 41 -6.99 -2.90 -21.18
CA PHE A 41 -6.13 -2.37 -20.12
C PHE A 41 -5.27 -3.47 -19.48
N LEU A 42 -5.83 -4.66 -19.25
CA LEU A 42 -5.07 -5.81 -18.75
C LEU A 42 -4.04 -6.31 -19.77
N LEU A 43 -4.36 -6.34 -21.07
CA LEU A 43 -3.38 -6.68 -22.11
C LEU A 43 -2.23 -5.68 -22.17
N PHE A 44 -2.54 -4.38 -22.03
CA PHE A 44 -1.54 -3.33 -21.95
C PHE A 44 -0.62 -3.53 -20.74
N LEU A 45 -1.18 -3.72 -19.53
CA LEU A 45 -0.38 -3.97 -18.32
C LEU A 45 0.41 -5.28 -18.40
N PHE A 46 -0.12 -6.32 -19.05
CA PHE A 46 0.61 -7.56 -19.29
C PHE A 46 1.82 -7.33 -20.20
N SER A 47 1.66 -6.55 -21.27
CA SER A 47 2.76 -6.18 -22.16
C SER A 47 3.84 -5.37 -21.44
N LEU A 48 3.44 -4.42 -20.58
CA LEU A 48 4.38 -3.68 -19.74
C LEU A 48 5.11 -4.61 -18.78
N GLY A 49 4.38 -5.51 -18.10
CA GLY A 49 4.96 -6.45 -17.16
C GLY A 49 5.93 -7.46 -17.81
N ARG A 50 5.69 -7.82 -19.07
CA ARG A 50 6.66 -8.60 -19.87
C ARG A 50 7.96 -7.85 -20.07
N GLN A 51 7.90 -6.54 -20.32
CA GLN A 51 9.07 -5.71 -20.59
C GLN A 51 9.85 -5.40 -19.30
N SER A 52 9.16 -5.11 -18.19
CA SER A 52 9.77 -4.82 -16.89
C SER A 52 10.17 -6.08 -16.11
N LEU A 53 9.72 -7.26 -16.54
CA LEU A 53 9.80 -8.53 -15.79
C LEU A 53 9.06 -8.47 -14.43
N ASP A 54 8.09 -7.57 -14.31
CA ASP A 54 7.28 -7.34 -13.10
C ASP A 54 5.80 -7.23 -13.47
N TYR A 55 4.98 -8.17 -12.98
CA TYR A 55 3.56 -8.27 -13.29
C TYR A 55 2.66 -7.82 -12.14
N ASP A 56 3.20 -7.23 -11.07
CA ASP A 56 2.43 -6.86 -9.88
C ASP A 56 1.25 -5.96 -10.24
N MET A 57 1.47 -4.94 -11.07
CA MET A 57 0.41 -4.03 -11.54
C MET A 57 -0.70 -4.74 -12.33
N TYR A 58 -0.35 -5.77 -13.11
CA TYR A 58 -1.33 -6.59 -13.82
C TYR A 58 -2.23 -7.34 -12.83
N TYR A 59 -1.64 -8.03 -11.85
CA TYR A 59 -2.39 -8.78 -10.85
C TYR A 59 -3.21 -7.87 -9.93
N TYR A 60 -2.64 -6.76 -9.44
CA TYR A 60 -3.38 -5.80 -8.61
C TYR A 60 -4.58 -5.21 -9.33
N THR A 61 -4.47 -4.95 -10.63
CA THR A 61 -5.57 -4.44 -11.45
C THR A 61 -6.72 -5.45 -11.56
N ILE A 62 -6.43 -6.75 -11.66
CA ILE A 62 -7.48 -7.78 -11.62
C ILE A 62 -8.25 -7.72 -10.30
N PHE A 63 -7.56 -7.60 -9.16
CA PHE A 63 -8.21 -7.46 -7.86
C PHE A 63 -9.05 -6.18 -7.74
N ILE A 64 -8.59 -5.07 -8.34
CA ILE A 64 -9.36 -3.81 -8.38
C ILE A 64 -10.68 -4.00 -9.14
N PHE A 65 -10.66 -4.59 -10.34
CA PHE A 65 -11.90 -4.91 -11.07
C PHE A 65 -12.76 -5.95 -10.34
N GLY A 66 -12.12 -6.89 -9.65
CA GLY A 66 -12.79 -7.88 -8.81
C GLY A 66 -13.51 -7.29 -7.60
N ALA A 67 -13.08 -6.12 -7.14
CA ALA A 67 -13.68 -5.40 -6.02
C ALA A 67 -14.98 -4.65 -6.39
N GLU A 68 -15.39 -4.64 -7.67
CA GLU A 68 -16.69 -4.11 -8.11
C GLU A 68 -17.83 -4.63 -7.22
N GLY A 69 -18.66 -3.71 -6.73
CA GLY A 69 -19.82 -4.03 -5.91
C GLY A 69 -19.50 -4.44 -4.45
N ILE A 70 -18.22 -4.49 -4.06
CA ILE A 70 -17.82 -4.76 -2.69
C ILE A 70 -17.76 -3.45 -1.90
N GLU A 71 -18.45 -3.39 -0.77
CA GLU A 71 -18.37 -2.25 0.14
C GLU A 71 -16.92 -1.98 0.56
N PHE A 72 -16.43 -0.76 0.34
CA PHE A 72 -15.06 -0.37 0.69
C PHE A 72 -14.71 -0.63 2.16
N ARG A 73 -15.70 -0.52 3.06
CA ARG A 73 -15.55 -0.86 4.49
C ARG A 73 -15.16 -2.33 4.71
N LYS A 74 -15.72 -3.26 3.92
CA LYS A 74 -15.38 -4.70 4.00
C LYS A 74 -13.96 -4.95 3.51
N ILE A 75 -13.54 -4.27 2.45
CA ILE A 75 -12.17 -4.32 1.92
C ILE A 75 -11.19 -3.87 3.00
N LEU A 76 -11.41 -2.69 3.60
CA LEU A 76 -10.54 -2.16 4.65
C LEU A 76 -10.46 -3.06 5.89
N LYS A 77 -11.60 -3.61 6.37
CA LYS A 77 -11.60 -4.55 7.50
C LYS A 77 -10.79 -5.80 7.20
N THR A 78 -10.96 -6.36 6.00
CA THR A 78 -10.24 -7.57 5.56
C THR A 78 -8.75 -7.28 5.42
N PHE A 79 -8.39 -6.14 4.83
CA PHE A 79 -7.00 -5.69 4.73
C PHE A 79 -6.34 -5.57 6.11
N ILE A 80 -6.98 -4.88 7.06
CA ILE A 80 -6.44 -4.72 8.42
C ILE A 80 -6.26 -6.08 9.08
N LEU A 81 -7.28 -6.94 9.05
CA LEU A 81 -7.20 -8.27 9.68
C LEU A 81 -6.08 -9.12 9.06
N ALA A 82 -6.00 -9.19 7.74
CA ALA A 82 -5.01 -9.99 7.04
C ALA A 82 -3.58 -9.46 7.26
N VAL A 83 -3.37 -8.16 7.06
CA VAL A 83 -2.03 -7.57 7.17
C VAL A 83 -1.56 -7.55 8.62
N SER A 84 -2.41 -7.18 9.59
CA SER A 84 -2.02 -7.21 11.00
C SER A 84 -1.70 -8.62 11.48
N SER A 85 -2.49 -9.64 11.13
CA SER A 85 -2.23 -11.03 11.55
C SER A 85 -0.91 -11.56 10.99
N VAL A 86 -0.67 -11.38 9.69
CA VAL A 86 0.60 -11.79 9.06
C VAL A 86 1.76 -11.02 9.68
N MET A 87 1.65 -9.70 9.84
CA MET A 87 2.71 -8.90 10.48
C MET A 87 3.00 -9.35 11.90
N THR A 88 1.99 -9.61 12.73
CA THR A 88 2.19 -10.10 14.09
C THR A 88 2.94 -11.43 14.09
N VAL A 89 2.55 -12.37 13.23
CA VAL A 89 3.26 -13.66 13.10
C VAL A 89 4.69 -13.46 12.63
N THR A 90 4.94 -12.59 11.65
CA THR A 90 6.28 -12.26 11.15
C THR A 90 7.15 -11.63 12.23
N ILE A 91 6.65 -10.63 12.96
CA ILE A 91 7.38 -9.95 14.03
C ILE A 91 7.72 -10.94 15.15
N LEU A 92 6.75 -11.73 15.62
CA LEU A 92 6.99 -12.74 16.66
C LEU A 92 8.01 -13.78 16.20
N SER A 93 7.88 -14.27 14.97
CA SER A 93 8.85 -15.21 14.39
C SER A 93 10.25 -14.62 14.32
N SER A 94 10.37 -13.32 14.03
CA SER A 94 11.65 -12.61 14.02
C SER A 94 12.22 -12.45 15.44
N ILE A 95 11.39 -12.12 16.44
CA ILE A 95 11.81 -11.98 17.84
C ILE A 95 12.26 -13.33 18.42
N PHE A 96 11.57 -14.42 18.09
CA PHE A 96 11.92 -15.78 18.50
C PHE A 96 13.05 -16.41 17.64
N ASN A 97 13.68 -15.64 16.74
CA ASN A 97 14.74 -16.09 15.84
C ASN A 97 14.35 -17.28 14.94
N LEU A 98 13.05 -17.46 14.66
CA LEU A 98 12.54 -18.43 13.69
C LEU A 98 12.81 -17.98 12.25
N ILE A 99 12.83 -16.66 12.03
CA ILE A 99 13.20 -16.00 10.77
C ILE A 99 14.20 -14.88 11.05
N PRO A 100 15.03 -14.46 10.07
CA PRO A 100 16.07 -13.48 10.32
C PRO A 100 15.46 -12.09 10.49
N ASN A 101 15.95 -11.35 11.48
CA ASN A 101 15.70 -9.92 11.57
C ASN A 101 16.77 -9.20 10.75
N ILE A 102 16.39 -8.67 9.58
CA ILE A 102 17.36 -7.96 8.74
C ILE A 102 17.68 -6.61 9.37
N GLU A 103 18.97 -6.43 9.67
CA GLU A 103 19.54 -5.24 10.28
C GLU A 103 20.29 -4.44 9.22
N VAL A 104 19.90 -3.18 9.02
CA VAL A 104 20.50 -2.31 8.00
C VAL A 104 21.20 -1.14 8.69
N GLY A 105 22.54 -1.16 8.69
CA GLY A 105 23.34 -0.03 9.12
C GLY A 105 23.32 1.12 8.10
N ARG A 106 23.63 2.33 8.55
CA ARG A 106 23.94 3.46 7.64
C ARG A 106 25.42 3.81 7.75
N SER A 107 26.08 3.94 6.61
CA SER A 107 27.40 4.58 6.53
C SER A 107 27.26 5.98 7.14
N ALA A 108 27.98 6.24 8.25
CA ALA A 108 27.93 7.45 9.08
C ALA A 108 26.82 7.58 10.15
N SER A 109 26.15 6.50 10.56
CA SER A 109 25.31 6.51 11.77
C SER A 109 25.45 5.22 12.59
N PRO A 110 25.59 5.30 13.93
CA PRO A 110 25.58 4.12 14.79
C PRO A 110 24.17 3.53 14.95
N VAL A 111 23.13 4.15 14.37
CA VAL A 111 21.75 3.69 14.48
C VAL A 111 21.56 2.44 13.64
N LEU A 112 21.24 1.34 14.31
CA LEU A 112 20.93 0.08 13.69
C LEU A 112 19.42 -0.02 13.44
N ARG A 113 19.05 -0.31 12.18
CA ARG A 113 17.66 -0.25 11.70
C ARG A 113 17.13 -1.65 11.56
N TYR A 114 16.07 -1.98 12.29
CA TYR A 114 15.50 -3.32 12.32
C TYR A 114 14.32 -3.44 11.36
N SER A 115 14.23 -4.58 10.67
CA SER A 115 13.15 -4.87 9.74
C SER A 115 12.04 -5.72 10.35
N LEU A 116 12.25 -6.30 11.53
CA LEU A 116 11.31 -7.14 12.29
C LEU A 116 10.65 -8.23 11.42
N GLY A 117 11.47 -8.92 10.63
CA GLY A 117 11.06 -9.98 9.72
C GLY A 117 10.55 -9.51 8.35
N ALA A 118 10.54 -8.20 8.07
CA ALA A 118 10.44 -7.67 6.71
C ALA A 118 11.79 -7.70 5.97
N LEU A 119 11.76 -7.46 4.65
CA LEU A 119 12.95 -7.43 3.80
C LEU A 119 13.82 -6.19 4.06
N TYR A 120 13.19 -5.04 4.26
CA TYR A 120 13.85 -3.79 4.64
C TYR A 120 13.10 -3.05 5.75
N PRO A 121 13.79 -2.19 6.53
CA PRO A 121 13.14 -1.38 7.57
C PRO A 121 12.05 -0.45 6.99
N THR A 122 12.23 0.02 5.76
CA THR A 122 11.24 0.82 5.02
C THR A 122 9.99 0.01 4.68
N ASP A 123 10.12 -1.25 4.30
CA ASP A 123 8.96 -2.10 3.98
C ASP A 123 8.11 -2.34 5.23
N PHE A 124 8.77 -2.56 6.37
CA PHE A 124 8.07 -2.70 7.64
C PHE A 124 7.31 -1.42 8.01
N ALA A 125 7.97 -0.26 7.96
CA ALA A 125 7.36 1.03 8.25
C ALA A 125 6.20 1.37 7.31
N ALA A 126 6.35 1.11 6.01
CA ALA A 126 5.31 1.33 5.00
C ALA A 126 4.06 0.47 5.29
N ARG A 127 4.22 -0.79 5.71
CA ARG A 127 3.09 -1.64 6.09
C ARG A 127 2.34 -1.10 7.31
N VAL A 128 3.06 -0.57 8.30
CA VAL A 128 2.43 0.09 9.46
C VAL A 128 1.69 1.36 9.04
N PHE A 129 2.30 2.19 8.19
CA PHE A 129 1.63 3.35 7.61
C PHE A 129 0.32 2.95 6.90
N CYS A 130 0.35 1.90 6.07
CA CYS A 130 -0.85 1.41 5.38
C CYS A 130 -1.92 0.91 6.37
N LEU A 131 -1.56 0.24 7.46
CA LEU A 131 -2.50 -0.18 8.51
C LEU A 131 -3.14 1.03 9.21
N ILE A 132 -2.34 2.04 9.58
CA ILE A 132 -2.84 3.29 10.19
C ILE A 132 -3.80 3.98 9.22
N LEU A 133 -3.43 4.13 7.95
CA LEU A 133 -4.26 4.73 6.92
C LEU A 133 -5.58 3.97 6.75
N ALA A 134 -5.54 2.64 6.67
CA ALA A 134 -6.73 1.82 6.54
C ALA A 134 -7.66 1.95 7.75
N TYR A 135 -7.11 2.00 8.96
CA TYR A 135 -7.87 2.20 10.20
C TYR A 135 -8.55 3.57 10.24
N ILE A 136 -7.79 4.63 9.92
CA ILE A 136 -8.31 6.00 9.85
C ILE A 136 -9.41 6.11 8.78
N ALA A 137 -9.22 5.48 7.62
CA ALA A 137 -10.22 5.44 6.56
C ALA A 137 -11.51 4.72 7.01
N LEU A 138 -11.42 3.61 7.75
CA LEU A 138 -12.59 2.94 8.35
C LEU A 138 -13.37 3.86 9.30
N LYS A 139 -12.65 4.73 10.02
CA LYS A 139 -13.20 5.74 10.94
C LYS A 139 -13.61 7.03 10.24
N LYS A 140 -13.51 7.09 8.90
CA LYS A 140 -13.81 8.29 8.11
C LYS A 140 -13.02 9.51 8.60
N PHE A 141 -11.76 9.33 8.99
CA PHE A 141 -10.87 10.41 9.46
C PHE A 141 -11.33 11.12 10.75
N ILE A 142 -12.18 10.48 11.56
CA ILE A 142 -12.61 11.00 12.85
C ILE A 142 -12.04 10.10 13.95
N LEU A 143 -11.12 10.64 14.74
CA LEU A 143 -10.42 9.94 15.81
C LEU A 143 -10.76 10.54 17.17
N SER A 144 -10.87 9.66 18.16
CA SER A 144 -10.94 10.00 19.58
C SER A 144 -9.55 10.27 20.15
N LEU A 145 -9.48 10.95 21.30
CA LEU A 145 -8.20 11.27 21.95
C LEU A 145 -7.32 10.03 22.24
N PRO A 146 -7.85 8.89 22.74
CA PRO A 146 -7.05 7.68 22.93
C PRO A 146 -6.47 7.14 21.62
N GLU A 147 -7.20 7.27 20.50
CA GLU A 147 -6.72 6.82 19.19
C GLU A 147 -5.59 7.70 18.67
N TYR A 148 -5.65 9.02 18.89
CA TYR A 148 -4.53 9.92 18.60
C TYR A 148 -3.29 9.53 19.40
N ILE A 149 -3.43 9.34 20.72
CA ILE A 149 -2.32 8.95 21.59
C ILE A 149 -1.73 7.61 21.14
N GLY A 150 -2.58 6.62 20.85
CA GLY A 150 -2.15 5.31 20.37
C GLY A 150 -1.39 5.37 19.04
N ILE A 151 -1.90 6.13 18.06
CA ILE A 151 -1.22 6.28 16.77
C ILE A 151 0.11 7.02 16.92
N ILE A 152 0.17 8.08 17.74
CA ILE A 152 1.43 8.80 18.03
C ILE A 152 2.46 7.87 18.67
N ALA A 153 2.04 7.02 19.63
CA ALA A 153 2.92 6.03 20.24
C ALA A 153 3.44 5.01 19.21
N ILE A 154 2.59 4.57 18.27
CA ILE A 154 3.01 3.69 17.16
C ILE A 154 4.05 4.41 16.29
N ILE A 155 3.78 5.65 15.85
CA ILE A 155 4.70 6.42 15.00
C ILE A 155 6.08 6.56 15.66
N PHE A 156 6.09 6.93 16.94
CA PHE A 156 7.32 7.06 17.71
C PHE A 156 8.08 5.73 17.78
N THR A 157 7.39 4.64 18.09
CA THR A 157 7.97 3.29 18.17
C THR A 157 8.54 2.85 16.83
N ILE A 158 7.80 3.02 15.74
CA ILE A 158 8.28 2.66 14.40
C ILE A 158 9.52 3.48 14.04
N ASN A 159 9.50 4.80 14.23
CA ASN A 159 10.64 5.63 13.92
C ASN A 159 11.89 5.27 14.75
N LEU A 160 11.71 4.89 16.02
CA LEU A 160 12.81 4.40 16.86
C LEU A 160 13.41 3.08 16.36
N VAL A 161 12.57 2.16 15.87
CA VAL A 161 13.00 0.82 15.44
C VAL A 161 13.59 0.84 14.03
N THR A 162 12.99 1.59 13.11
CA THR A 162 13.31 1.53 11.67
C THR A 162 14.13 2.72 11.17
N ASP A 163 14.11 3.86 11.88
CA ASP A 163 14.69 5.14 11.46
C ASP A 163 14.32 5.54 10.00
N THR A 164 13.04 5.37 9.66
CA THR A 164 12.48 5.63 8.31
C THR A 164 11.81 7.00 8.24
N ARG A 165 12.58 8.02 7.83
CA ARG A 165 12.11 9.42 7.79
C ARG A 165 10.87 9.62 6.92
N LEU A 166 10.85 9.05 5.72
CA LEU A 166 9.74 9.25 4.78
C LEU A 166 8.44 8.69 5.33
N ASP A 167 8.43 7.43 5.79
CA ASP A 167 7.26 6.78 6.37
C ASP A 167 6.77 7.51 7.63
N THR A 168 7.69 7.98 8.47
CA THR A 168 7.36 8.80 9.65
C THR A 168 6.68 10.11 9.24
N ILE A 169 7.18 10.80 8.22
CA ILE A 169 6.56 12.02 7.69
C ILE A 169 5.15 11.71 7.16
N LEU A 170 4.96 10.61 6.43
CA LEU A 170 3.65 10.21 5.91
C LEU A 170 2.65 9.87 7.02
N MET A 171 3.09 9.19 8.08
CA MET A 171 2.25 8.90 9.24
C MET A 171 1.89 10.17 10.04
N ILE A 172 2.80 11.13 10.17
CA ILE A 172 2.47 12.43 10.78
C ILE A 172 1.50 13.20 9.88
N LEU A 173 1.73 13.20 8.57
CA LEU A 173 0.87 13.88 7.60
C LEU A 173 -0.57 13.36 7.68
N ILE A 174 -0.78 12.04 7.81
CA ILE A 174 -2.14 11.50 7.92
C ILE A 174 -2.85 11.93 9.21
N LEU A 175 -2.12 12.09 10.32
CA LEU A 175 -2.66 12.66 11.56
C LEU A 175 -3.03 14.14 11.38
N VAL A 176 -2.17 14.92 10.73
CA VAL A 176 -2.47 16.32 10.39
C VAL A 176 -3.73 16.40 9.51
N CYS A 177 -3.89 15.50 8.54
CA CYS A 177 -5.11 15.42 7.73
C CYS A 177 -6.37 15.13 8.58
N CYS A 178 -6.27 14.31 9.63
CA CYS A 178 -7.39 14.06 10.54
C CYS A 178 -7.79 15.32 11.33
N ILE A 179 -6.80 16.07 11.82
CA ILE A 179 -7.02 17.34 12.55
C ILE A 179 -7.64 18.39 11.62
N LEU A 180 -7.11 18.50 10.39
CA LEU A 180 -7.54 19.48 9.39
C LEU A 180 -8.72 19.01 8.53
N LYS A 181 -9.38 17.88 8.88
CA LYS A 181 -10.43 17.24 8.07
C LYS A 181 -11.47 18.22 7.53
N LYS A 182 -12.01 19.09 8.40
CA LYS A 182 -13.04 20.07 8.01
C LYS A 182 -12.55 21.05 6.95
N TYR A 183 -11.29 21.46 7.01
CA TYR A 183 -10.68 22.36 6.03
C TYR A 183 -10.39 21.62 4.72
N LEU A 184 -9.91 20.38 4.82
CA LEU A 184 -9.68 19.51 3.65
C LEU A 184 -10.97 19.19 2.91
N GLU A 185 -12.07 18.90 3.61
CA GLU A 185 -13.39 18.68 2.99
C GLU A 185 -13.86 19.91 2.21
N LYS A 186 -13.70 21.11 2.79
CA LYS A 186 -14.00 22.37 2.08
C LYS A 186 -13.10 22.60 0.87
N LEU A 187 -11.80 22.33 1.00
CA LEU A 187 -10.84 22.46 -0.09
C LEU A 187 -11.15 21.50 -1.24
N ILE A 188 -11.43 20.24 -0.93
CA ILE A 188 -11.80 19.21 -1.90
C ILE A 188 -13.10 19.61 -2.62
N ALA A 189 -14.10 20.12 -1.88
CA ALA A 189 -15.35 20.60 -2.46
C ALA A 189 -15.13 21.82 -3.38
N TYR A 190 -14.26 22.76 -2.98
CA TYR A 190 -13.92 23.95 -3.78
C TYR A 190 -13.16 23.61 -5.08
N LEU A 191 -12.19 22.69 -5.00
CA LEU A 191 -11.45 22.23 -6.17
C LEU A 191 -12.36 21.45 -7.13
N GLY A 192 -13.22 20.60 -6.58
CA GLY A 192 -14.07 19.69 -7.36
C GLY A 192 -13.25 18.59 -8.05
N SER A 193 -13.95 17.54 -8.49
CA SER A 193 -13.32 16.34 -9.05
C SER A 193 -12.46 16.61 -10.28
N LYS A 194 -12.90 17.51 -11.18
CA LYS A 194 -12.17 17.82 -12.42
C LYS A 194 -10.79 18.42 -12.15
N LYS A 195 -10.68 19.39 -11.23
CA LYS A 195 -9.39 20.03 -10.91
C LYS A 195 -8.48 19.09 -10.14
N ILE A 196 -9.04 18.29 -9.23
CA ILE A 196 -8.29 17.26 -8.51
C ILE A 196 -7.69 16.25 -9.49
N ASN A 197 -8.49 15.75 -10.44
CA ASN A 197 -8.02 14.81 -11.46
C ASN A 197 -6.92 15.44 -12.33
N LEU A 198 -7.06 16.71 -12.71
CA LEU A 198 -6.02 17.43 -13.46
C LEU A 198 -4.72 17.54 -12.65
N LEU A 199 -4.80 17.88 -11.36
CA LEU A 199 -3.64 17.95 -10.47
C LEU A 199 -2.96 16.58 -10.32
N ILE A 200 -3.73 15.50 -10.16
CA ILE A 200 -3.19 14.13 -10.10
C ILE A 200 -2.47 13.79 -11.40
N LEU A 201 -3.09 14.11 -12.54
CA LEU A 201 -2.53 13.82 -13.86
C LEU A 201 -1.23 14.61 -14.10
N LEU A 202 -1.19 15.90 -13.74
CA LEU A 202 0.03 16.70 -13.75
C LEU A 202 1.11 16.12 -12.83
N PHE A 203 0.74 15.71 -11.62
CA PHE A 203 1.66 15.08 -10.68
C PHE A 203 2.26 13.78 -11.25
N ILE A 204 1.46 12.95 -11.92
CA ILE A 204 1.94 11.73 -12.59
C ILE A 204 2.94 12.10 -13.70
N PHE A 205 2.62 13.06 -14.57
CA PHE A 205 3.53 13.49 -15.63
C PHE A 205 4.85 14.03 -15.10
N ILE A 206 4.80 14.84 -14.04
CA ILE A 206 6.01 15.35 -13.38
C ILE A 206 6.85 14.18 -12.87
N ASN A 207 6.25 13.19 -12.19
CA ASN A 207 7.00 12.04 -11.68
C ASN A 207 7.59 11.15 -12.79
N ILE A 208 6.96 11.10 -13.97
CA ILE A 208 7.51 10.38 -15.13
C ILE A 208 8.68 11.15 -15.74
N ILE A 209 8.58 12.49 -15.84
CA ILE A 209 9.58 13.34 -16.50
C ILE A 209 10.81 13.55 -15.61
N LEU A 210 10.63 13.68 -14.30
CA LEU A 210 11.68 14.05 -13.35
C LEU A 210 12.89 13.11 -13.39
N PRO A 211 12.75 11.76 -13.49
CA PRO A 211 13.87 10.86 -13.68
C PRO A 211 14.67 11.07 -14.97
N TYR A 212 14.04 11.50 -16.07
CA TYR A 212 14.75 11.78 -17.33
C TYR A 212 15.57 13.07 -17.28
N ILE A 213 15.18 14.01 -16.41
CA ILE A 213 15.89 15.27 -16.20
C ILE A 213 16.93 15.14 -15.08
N TYR A 214 16.84 14.09 -14.25
CA TYR A 214 17.74 13.89 -13.13
C TYR A 214 19.19 13.65 -13.60
N THR A 215 20.05 14.62 -13.32
CA THR A 215 21.51 14.50 -13.44
C THR A 215 22.10 14.23 -12.06
N PRO A 216 22.79 13.10 -11.84
CA PRO A 216 23.50 12.87 -10.59
C PRO A 216 24.73 13.79 -10.55
N ASN A 217 24.58 14.95 -9.91
CA ASN A 217 25.70 15.81 -9.51
C ASN A 217 26.17 15.41 -8.11
#